data_AF-A0A671QFK8-F1
#
_entry.id   AF-A0A671QFK8-F1
#
_cell.length_a   1.000
_cell.length_b   1.000
_cell.length_c   1.000
_cell.angle_alpha   90.00
_cell.angle_beta   90.00
_cell.angle_gamma   90.00
#
_symmetry.space_group_name_H-M   'P 1'
#
loop_
_entity.id
_entity.type
_entity.pdbx_description
1 polymer ?
#
loop_
_entity_poly.entity_id
_entity_poly.type
_entity_poly.pdbx_seq_one_letter_code
_entity_poly.pdbx_strand_id
1 'polypeptide(L)'
;MLLLNKVSQLSSTPLQILFHLNGWYFAAFFIAEILMFIYKGVILPYPQANLILDVVLLLLFLGLETLRLFYGWKGNLCQRSLALFVSVAVLVPCAVLSVYYLLLQTFVLRLEFVLNAVLLCFYSFELLLGLMTISVFSRANVY
;
A
#
# COMPACT_ATOMS: atom_id res chain seq x y z
N MET A 1 7.42 -10.65 45.55
CA MET A 1 7.68 -9.49 44.67
C MET A 1 7.73 -9.98 43.22
N LEU A 2 6.57 -10.39 42.70
CA LEU A 2 6.42 -10.80 41.29
C LEU A 2 6.13 -9.52 40.50
N LEU A 3 7.17 -8.84 40.04
CA LEU A 3 7.03 -7.88 38.95
C LEU A 3 6.73 -8.72 37.71
N LEU A 4 5.45 -9.01 37.49
CA LEU A 4 4.92 -9.43 36.21
C LEU A 4 5.39 -8.39 35.20
N ASN A 5 6.44 -8.76 34.47
CA ASN A 5 6.95 -8.04 33.31
C ASN A 5 5.86 -8.15 32.23
N LYS A 6 4.80 -7.37 32.39
CA LYS A 6 3.70 -7.28 31.44
C LYS A 6 4.30 -6.55 30.25
N VAL A 7 4.82 -7.30 29.28
CA VAL A 7 5.25 -6.75 27.99
C VAL A 7 4.08 -5.93 27.48
N SER A 8 4.23 -4.61 27.49
CA SER A 8 3.19 -3.70 27.04
C SER A 8 2.95 -3.98 25.56
N GLN A 9 1.73 -4.35 25.20
CA GLN A 9 1.34 -4.52 23.81
C GLN A 9 1.26 -3.12 23.17
N LEU A 10 2.39 -2.70 22.58
CA LEU A 10 2.55 -1.42 21.88
C LEU A 10 2.03 -1.46 20.42
N SER A 11 1.63 -2.63 19.92
CA SER A 11 1.17 -2.79 18.53
C SER A 11 -0.13 -2.01 18.29
N SER A 12 -0.24 -1.41 17.10
CA SER A 12 -1.36 -0.55 16.76
C SER A 12 -2.47 -1.36 16.10
N THR A 13 -3.58 -1.55 16.81
CA THR A 13 -4.78 -2.21 16.26
C THR A 13 -5.40 -1.48 15.07
N PRO A 14 -5.56 -0.15 15.04
CA PRO A 14 -6.14 0.52 13.86
C PRO A 14 -5.24 0.38 12.63
N LEU A 15 -3.92 0.44 12.79
CA LEU A 15 -2.98 0.22 11.68
C LEU A 15 -3.10 -1.20 11.11
N GLN A 16 -3.29 -2.20 11.98
CA GLN A 16 -3.47 -3.59 11.56
C GLN A 16 -4.73 -3.78 10.72
N ILE A 17 -5.83 -3.13 11.13
CA ILE A 17 -7.11 -3.16 10.40
C ILE A 17 -6.93 -2.53 9.02
N LEU A 18 -6.23 -1.39 8.92
CA LEU A 18 -5.97 -0.75 7.63
C LEU A 18 -5.17 -1.64 6.69
N PHE A 19 -4.09 -2.28 7.14
CA PHE A 19 -3.34 -3.22 6.29
C PHE A 19 -4.21 -4.37 5.78
N HIS A 20 -5.14 -4.88 6.60
CA HIS A 20 -6.07 -5.92 6.16
C HIS A 20 -7.05 -5.42 5.11
N LEU A 21 -7.69 -4.26 5.35
CA LEU A 21 -8.64 -3.67 4.42
C LEU A 21 -7.96 -3.28 3.10
N ASN A 22 -6.77 -2.69 3.17
CA ASN A 22 -6.00 -2.31 1.98
C ASN A 22 -5.56 -3.55 1.19
N GLY A 23 -5.20 -4.66 1.84
CA GLY A 23 -4.92 -5.91 1.13
C GLY A 23 -6.09 -6.41 0.28
N TRP A 24 -7.31 -6.41 0.83
CA TRP A 24 -8.51 -6.78 0.06
C TRP A 24 -8.86 -5.75 -1.01
N TYR A 25 -8.77 -4.47 -0.66
CA TYR A 25 -9.03 -3.37 -1.58
C TYR A 25 -8.08 -3.40 -2.77
N PHE A 26 -6.79 -3.60 -2.53
CA PHE A 26 -5.76 -3.66 -3.58
C PHE A 26 -5.92 -4.90 -4.47
N ALA A 27 -6.33 -6.05 -3.91
CA ALA A 27 -6.66 -7.21 -4.72
C ALA A 27 -7.81 -6.92 -5.70
N ALA A 28 -8.87 -6.25 -5.21
CA ALA A 28 -9.99 -5.82 -6.06
C ALA A 28 -9.56 -4.76 -7.08
N PHE A 29 -8.75 -3.78 -6.67
CA PHE A 29 -8.14 -2.77 -7.53
C PHE A 29 -7.37 -3.41 -8.68
N PHE A 30 -6.49 -4.35 -8.39
CA PHE A 30 -5.66 -5.03 -9.39
C PHE A 30 -6.50 -5.80 -10.42
N ILE A 31 -7.54 -6.50 -9.97
CA ILE A 31 -8.47 -7.19 -10.88
C ILE A 31 -9.22 -6.18 -11.75
N ALA A 32 -9.70 -5.08 -11.17
CA ALA A 32 -10.40 -4.03 -11.90
C ALA A 32 -9.49 -3.39 -12.97
N GLU A 33 -8.24 -3.06 -12.62
CA GLU A 33 -7.24 -2.52 -13.56
C GLU A 33 -6.99 -3.48 -14.74
N ILE A 34 -6.85 -4.79 -14.49
CA ILE A 34 -6.71 -5.77 -15.58
C ILE A 34 -7.93 -5.73 -16.51
N LEU A 35 -9.15 -5.72 -15.98
CA LEU A 35 -10.37 -5.66 -16.79
C LEU A 35 -10.45 -4.37 -17.60
N MET A 36 -10.05 -3.23 -17.01
CA MET A 36 -10.00 -1.95 -17.70
C MET A 36 -8.91 -1.91 -18.79
N PHE A 37 -7.77 -2.56 -18.57
CA PHE A 37 -6.75 -2.72 -19.62
C PHE A 37 -7.24 -3.55 -20.81
N ILE A 38 -7.97 -4.64 -20.55
CA ILE A 38 -8.59 -5.43 -21.62
C ILE A 38 -9.59 -4.57 -22.40
N TYR A 39 -10.44 -3.82 -21.68
CA TYR A 39 -11.39 -2.89 -22.30
C TYR A 39 -10.68 -1.84 -23.18
N LYS A 40 -9.62 -1.20 -22.65
CA LYS A 40 -8.81 -0.22 -23.36
C LYS A 40 -8.18 -0.80 -24.62
N GLY A 41 -7.60 -2.00 -24.52
CA GLY A 41 -6.92 -2.66 -25.64
C GLY A 41 -7.85 -3.09 -26.77
N VAL A 42 -9.14 -3.32 -26.49
CA VAL A 42 -10.14 -3.72 -27.49
C VAL A 42 -10.86 -2.53 -28.11
N ILE A 43 -11.23 -1.53 -27.29
CA ILE A 43 -12.16 -0.47 -27.70
C ILE A 43 -11.45 0.84 -28.06
N LEU A 44 -10.36 1.18 -27.37
CA LEU A 44 -9.68 2.45 -27.55
C LEU A 44 -8.45 2.24 -28.46
N PRO A 45 -8.08 3.26 -29.26
CA PRO A 45 -6.84 3.22 -30.06
C PRO A 45 -5.62 3.41 -29.15
N TYR A 46 -5.38 2.46 -28.24
CA TYR A 46 -4.29 2.50 -27.26
C TYR A 46 -2.97 2.12 -27.93
N PRO A 47 -1.94 2.99 -27.94
CA PRO A 47 -0.63 2.65 -28.50
C PRO A 47 -0.04 1.42 -27.79
N GLN A 48 0.36 0.39 -28.55
CA GLN A 48 0.82 -0.88 -27.97
C GLN A 48 2.00 -0.73 -27.01
N ALA A 49 2.96 0.15 -27.32
CA ALA A 49 4.11 0.41 -26.45
C ALA A 49 3.69 0.94 -25.06
N ASN A 50 2.73 1.85 -25.02
CA ASN A 50 2.21 2.43 -23.77
C ASN A 50 1.42 1.38 -22.98
N LEU A 51 0.62 0.55 -23.66
CA LEU A 51 -0.13 -0.52 -22.99
C LEU A 51 0.81 -1.53 -22.32
N ILE A 52 1.89 -1.91 -23.00
CA ILE A 52 2.90 -2.83 -22.43
C ILE A 52 3.57 -2.19 -21.20
N LEU A 53 3.97 -0.91 -21.30
CA LEU A 53 4.54 -0.19 -20.16
C LEU A 53 3.57 -0.18 -18.97
N ASP A 54 2.31 0.16 -19.19
CA ASP A 54 1.30 0.23 -18.14
C ASP A 54 1.06 -1.12 -17.48
N VAL A 55 1.05 -2.22 -18.24
CA VAL A 55 0.93 -3.57 -17.69
C VAL A 55 2.16 -3.96 -16.86
N VAL A 56 3.37 -3.63 -17.33
CA VAL A 56 4.61 -3.88 -16.58
C VAL A 56 4.63 -3.10 -15.28
N LEU A 57 4.22 -1.83 -15.31
CA LEU A 57 4.08 -1.01 -14.10
C LEU A 57 3.05 -1.58 -13.13
N LEU A 58 1.97 -2.21 -13.62
CA LEU A 58 0.92 -2.79 -12.78
C LEU A 58 1.45 -4.03 -12.04
N LEU A 59 2.23 -4.86 -12.73
CA LEU A 59 2.90 -6.01 -12.14
C LEU A 59 3.96 -5.58 -11.10
N LEU A 60 4.72 -4.52 -11.40
CA LEU A 60 5.64 -3.93 -10.43
C LEU A 60 4.87 -3.41 -9.21
N PHE A 61 3.73 -2.77 -9.42
CA PHE A 61 2.89 -2.25 -8.34
C PHE A 61 2.41 -3.38 -7.43
N LEU A 62 1.93 -4.50 -8.00
CA LEU A 62 1.54 -5.68 -7.23
C LEU A 62 2.67 -6.20 -6.35
N GLY A 63 3.89 -6.30 -6.89
CA GLY A 63 5.06 -6.74 -6.14
C GLY A 63 5.39 -5.80 -4.97
N LEU A 64 5.44 -4.50 -5.23
CA LEU A 64 5.74 -3.48 -4.22
C LEU A 64 4.68 -3.46 -3.12
N GLU A 65 3.40 -3.48 -3.48
CA GLU A 65 2.31 -3.44 -2.51
C GLU A 65 2.27 -4.69 -1.64
N THR A 66 2.54 -5.86 -2.23
CA THR A 66 2.64 -7.12 -1.47
C THR A 66 3.78 -7.06 -0.45
N LEU A 67 4.97 -6.58 -0.86
CA LEU A 67 6.11 -6.40 0.04
C LEU A 67 5.79 -5.42 1.16
N ARG A 68 5.17 -4.29 0.80
CA ARG A 68 4.75 -3.24 1.73
C ARG A 68 3.83 -3.80 2.80
N LEU A 69 2.74 -4.45 2.40
CA LEU A 69 1.76 -5.05 3.31
C LEU A 69 2.38 -6.17 4.17
N PHE A 70 3.26 -7.00 3.61
CA PHE A 70 3.96 -8.04 4.35
C PHE A 70 4.81 -7.47 5.49
N TYR A 71 5.67 -6.49 5.18
CA TYR A 71 6.51 -5.82 6.18
C TYR A 71 5.68 -5.00 7.16
N GLY A 72 4.59 -4.36 6.71
CA GLY A 72 3.66 -3.62 7.55
C GLY A 72 3.00 -4.51 8.61
N TRP A 73 2.42 -5.62 8.16
CA TRP A 73 1.76 -6.61 9.00
C TRP A 73 2.72 -7.22 10.02
N LYS A 74 3.89 -7.72 9.55
CA LYS A 74 4.90 -8.33 10.42
C LYS A 74 5.53 -7.30 11.36
N GLY A 75 5.81 -6.10 10.87
CA GLY A 75 6.41 -5.03 11.65
C GLY A 75 5.52 -4.59 12.82
N ASN A 76 4.23 -4.43 12.57
CA ASN A 76 3.28 -4.04 13.62
C ASN A 76 3.08 -5.14 14.67
N LEU A 77 2.81 -6.38 14.24
CA LEU A 77 2.54 -7.50 15.16
C LEU A 77 3.77 -7.93 15.96
N CYS A 78 4.96 -7.93 15.33
CA CYS A 78 6.20 -8.30 16.00
C CYS A 78 6.90 -7.11 16.68
N GLN A 79 6.26 -5.94 16.72
CA GLN A 79 6.80 -4.71 17.31
C GLN A 79 8.19 -4.32 16.77
N ARG A 80 8.44 -4.62 15.48
CA ARG A 80 9.71 -4.38 14.81
C ARG A 80 9.68 -3.06 14.05
N SER A 81 10.25 -2.02 14.65
CA SER A 81 10.33 -0.67 14.08
C SER A 81 10.99 -0.64 12.70
N LEU A 82 12.07 -1.40 12.49
CA LEU A 82 12.77 -1.47 11.20
C LEU A 82 11.86 -2.04 10.09
N ALA A 83 11.10 -3.11 10.38
CA ALA A 83 10.19 -3.69 9.38
C ALA A 83 9.05 -2.73 9.03
N LEU A 84 8.48 -2.03 10.03
CA LEU A 84 7.51 -0.97 9.77
C LEU A 84 8.11 0.19 8.97
N PHE A 85 9.35 0.58 9.26
CA PHE A 85 10.03 1.63 8.50
C PHE A 85 10.23 1.22 7.04
N VAL A 86 10.63 -0.02 6.77
CA VAL A 86 10.71 -0.56 5.39
C VAL A 86 9.35 -0.50 4.72
N SER A 87 8.27 -0.89 5.41
CA SER A 87 6.90 -0.77 4.88
C SER A 87 6.53 0.67 4.53
N VAL A 88 6.88 1.65 5.38
CA VAL A 88 6.62 3.07 5.11
C VAL A 88 7.48 3.59 3.96
N ALA A 89 8.72 3.14 3.83
CA ALA A 89 9.59 3.51 2.71
C ALA A 89 9.05 2.98 1.37
N VAL A 90 8.60 1.72 1.34
CA VAL A 90 7.99 1.11 0.13
C VAL A 90 6.63 1.73 -0.21
N LEU A 91 5.94 2.36 0.74
CA LEU A 91 4.73 3.14 0.47
C LEU A 91 4.99 4.28 -0.53
N VAL A 92 6.19 4.88 -0.53
CA VAL A 92 6.52 6.00 -1.43
C VAL A 92 6.44 5.59 -2.90
N PRO A 93 7.16 4.57 -3.40
CA PRO A 93 7.00 4.14 -4.79
C PRO A 93 5.60 3.59 -5.09
N CYS A 94 4.89 2.97 -4.13
CA CYS A 94 3.48 2.59 -4.30
C CYS A 94 2.57 3.81 -4.56
N ALA A 95 2.72 4.87 -3.77
CA ALA A 95 1.95 6.10 -3.94
C ALA A 95 2.27 6.78 -5.28
N VAL A 96 3.53 6.78 -5.71
CA VAL A 96 3.93 7.27 -7.03
C VAL A 96 3.25 6.49 -8.15
N LEU A 97 3.20 5.15 -8.06
CA LEU A 97 2.50 4.32 -9.03
C LEU A 97 0.99 4.58 -9.04
N SER A 98 0.36 4.77 -7.87
CA SER A 98 -1.05 5.14 -7.82
C SER A 98 -1.31 6.53 -8.47
N VAL A 99 -0.45 7.51 -8.23
CA VAL A 99 -0.53 8.82 -8.90
C VAL A 99 -0.30 8.70 -10.41
N TYR A 100 0.57 7.78 -10.85
CA TYR A 100 0.78 7.49 -12.25
C TYR A 100 -0.52 7.01 -12.92
N TYR A 101 -1.21 6.01 -12.35
CA TYR A 101 -2.50 5.53 -12.86
C TYR A 101 -3.62 6.57 -12.72
N LEU A 102 -3.52 7.47 -11.76
CA LEU A 102 -4.49 8.56 -11.57
C LEU A 102 -4.37 9.66 -12.64
N LEU A 103 -3.15 10.03 -13.05
CA LEU A 103 -2.91 11.27 -13.80
C LEU A 103 -2.08 11.11 -15.10
N LEU A 104 -1.15 10.16 -15.14
CA LEU A 104 -0.11 10.09 -16.18
C LEU A 104 -0.37 9.01 -17.24
N GLN A 105 -1.33 8.12 -17.00
CA GLN A 105 -1.72 7.10 -17.96
C GLN A 105 -2.32 7.71 -19.24
N THR A 106 -2.16 7.04 -20.39
CA THR A 106 -2.58 7.57 -21.70
C THR A 106 -4.09 7.81 -21.78
N PHE A 107 -4.89 6.90 -21.24
CA PHE A 107 -6.34 7.05 -21.10
C PHE A 107 -6.76 6.69 -19.67
N VAL A 108 -7.13 7.70 -18.88
CA VAL A 108 -7.64 7.51 -17.50
C VAL A 108 -9.16 7.43 -17.53
N LEU A 109 -9.74 6.32 -17.05
CA LEU A 109 -11.19 6.15 -16.90
C LEU A 109 -11.67 6.76 -15.58
N ARG A 110 -12.95 7.11 -15.53
CA ARG A 110 -13.58 7.64 -14.29
C ARG A 110 -13.50 6.66 -13.12
N LEU A 111 -13.59 5.36 -13.40
CA LEU A 111 -13.48 4.32 -12.38
C LEU A 111 -12.06 4.26 -11.80
N GLU A 112 -11.03 4.30 -12.66
CA GLU A 112 -9.61 4.35 -12.25
C GLU A 112 -9.32 5.56 -11.38
N PHE A 113 -9.92 6.70 -11.72
CA PHE A 113 -9.79 7.91 -10.92
C PHE A 113 -10.29 7.71 -9.49
N VAL A 114 -11.51 7.17 -9.33
CA VAL A 114 -12.09 6.91 -8.01
C VAL A 114 -11.27 5.86 -7.25
N LEU A 115 -10.87 4.78 -7.92
CA LEU A 115 -10.12 3.69 -7.33
C LEU A 115 -8.74 4.14 -6.81
N ASN A 116 -8.00 4.91 -7.61
CA ASN A 116 -6.70 5.44 -7.19
C ASN A 116 -6.83 6.51 -6.10
N ALA A 117 -7.85 7.38 -6.16
CA ALA A 117 -8.10 8.36 -5.11
C ALA A 117 -8.36 7.69 -3.75
N VAL A 118 -9.20 6.65 -3.72
CA VAL A 118 -9.46 5.87 -2.49
C VAL A 118 -8.20 5.15 -2.01
N LEU A 119 -7.39 4.58 -2.91
CA LEU A 119 -6.11 3.95 -2.55
C LEU A 119 -5.15 4.95 -1.88
N LEU A 120 -5.04 6.16 -2.42
CA LEU A 120 -4.23 7.24 -1.83
C LEU A 120 -4.76 7.68 -0.46
N CYS A 121 -6.07 7.64 -0.23
CA CYS A 121 -6.63 7.86 1.11
C CYS A 121 -6.16 6.77 2.09
N PHE A 122 -6.21 5.49 1.72
CA PHE A 122 -5.65 4.40 2.55
C PHE A 122 -4.18 4.64 2.87
N TYR A 123 -3.37 4.97 1.86
CA TYR A 123 -1.95 5.26 2.03
C TYR A 123 -1.70 6.43 2.98
N SER A 124 -2.52 7.48 2.93
CA SER A 124 -2.41 8.63 3.81
C SER A 124 -2.64 8.24 5.29
N PHE A 125 -3.69 7.46 5.58
CA PHE A 125 -3.96 6.99 6.94
C PHE A 125 -2.90 6.01 7.44
N GLU A 126 -2.45 5.09 6.59
CA GLU A 126 -1.41 4.12 6.93
C GLU A 126 -0.05 4.79 7.17
N LEU A 127 0.29 5.83 6.42
CA LEU A 127 1.50 6.62 6.64
C LEU A 127 1.46 7.29 8.02
N LEU A 128 0.36 7.99 8.34
CA LEU A 128 0.20 8.68 9.61
C LEU A 128 0.32 7.71 10.79
N LEU A 129 -0.47 6.63 10.78
CA LEU A 129 -0.45 5.63 11.85
C LEU A 129 0.85 4.83 11.89
N GLY A 130 1.45 4.56 10.73
CA GLY A 130 2.75 3.89 10.60
C GLY A 130 3.87 4.69 11.27
N LEU A 131 3.97 5.99 10.98
CA LEU A 131 4.96 6.87 11.60
C LEU A 131 4.76 7.00 13.12
N MET A 132 3.51 7.15 13.57
CA MET A 132 3.19 7.18 15.00
C MET A 132 3.64 5.87 15.68
N THR A 133 3.31 4.71 15.10
CA THR A 133 3.67 3.40 15.64
C THR A 133 5.19 3.19 15.67
N ILE A 134 5.91 3.61 14.61
CA ILE A 134 7.37 3.58 14.58
C ILE A 134 7.96 4.42 15.71
N SER A 135 7.47 5.65 15.92
CA SER A 135 7.97 6.51 17.00
C SER A 135 7.76 5.90 18.39
N VAL A 136 6.64 5.24 18.62
CA VAL A 136 6.34 4.51 19.86
C VAL A 136 7.32 3.35 20.06
N PHE A 137 7.54 2.52 19.03
CA PHE A 137 8.49 1.39 19.09
C PHE A 137 9.94 1.84 19.27
N SER A 138 10.35 2.91 18.59
CA SER A 138 11.71 3.44 18.70
C SER A 138 11.98 3.98 20.09
N ARG A 139 11.01 4.65 20.73
CA ARG A 139 11.14 5.08 22.13
C ARG A 139 11.24 3.89 23.08
N ALA A 140 10.39 2.88 22.89
CA ALA A 140 10.38 1.69 23.75
C ALA A 140 11.66 0.84 23.65
N ASN A 141 12.37 0.87 22.51
CA ASN A 141 13.66 0.18 22.35
C ASN A 141 14.85 0.94 23.00
N VAL A 142 14.69 2.23 23.31
CA VAL A 142 15.74 3.06 23.91
C VAL A 142 15.75 2.98 25.44
N TYR A 143 14.65 2.54 26.06
CA TYR A 143 14.51 2.33 27.51
C TYR A 143 14.55 0.84 27.85
#